data_AF-A0A1I5XJ92-F1
#
_entry.id   AF-A0A1I5XJ92-F1
#
_cell.length_a   1.000
_cell.length_b   1.000
_cell.length_c   1.000
_cell.angle_alpha   90.00
_cell.angle_beta   90.00
_cell.angle_gamma   90.00
#
_symmetry.space_group_name_H-M   'P 1'
#
loop_
_entity.id
_entity.type
_entity.pdbx_description
1 polymer ?
#
loop_
_entity_poly.entity_id
_entity_poly.type
_entity_poly.pdbx_seq_one_letter_code
_entity_poly.pdbx_strand_id
1 'polypeptide(L)'
;MNIRSNLRRLINEVGCDFVQQLPYPHVELFFWRPDDGTINFGDYLSLVIVEQCLRQSGHTLADETSRQARMFAIGSILHYARDADVIWGSGINGRPGQDDLNRRVQTLDVRAVRGPRTQEVLRRRGLSVPDVFGDPALLLPQLFPGRFKRRRTRPWIFVPNLHDIRMIDHASGNVVSPLGSWNRRIEAILEADLVLASSLHGLVVAEAYGIPARYVRLSDGESEFKYRDYYEGTGRFDVEFASSLEQGREMGGAVPLNYNHAALMSSFPIDLWREAR
;
A
#
# COMPACT_ATOMS: atom_id res chain seq x y z
N MET A 1 26.14 17.42 -31.15
CA MET A 1 25.23 17.40 -29.98
C MET A 1 23.98 16.61 -30.35
N ASN A 2 23.83 15.39 -29.83
CA ASN A 2 22.87 14.41 -30.34
C ASN A 2 21.55 14.44 -29.56
N ILE A 3 20.54 15.11 -30.11
CA ILE A 3 19.19 15.33 -29.55
C ILE A 3 18.49 14.01 -29.17
N ARG A 4 18.85 12.88 -29.79
CA ARG A 4 18.29 11.55 -29.47
C ARG A 4 18.75 10.98 -28.12
N SER A 5 19.86 11.46 -27.56
CA SER A 5 20.34 11.00 -26.25
C SER A 5 19.59 11.65 -25.08
N ASN A 6 19.14 12.90 -25.22
CA ASN A 6 18.35 13.61 -24.21
C ASN A 6 16.89 13.15 -24.16
N LEU A 7 16.31 12.69 -25.27
CA LEU A 7 14.93 12.19 -25.29
C LEU A 7 14.79 10.82 -24.61
N ARG A 8 15.84 9.97 -24.63
CA ARG A 8 15.84 8.69 -23.92
C ARG A 8 15.99 8.83 -22.40
N ARG A 9 16.48 9.97 -21.91
CA ARG A 9 16.49 10.28 -20.47
C ARG A 9 15.10 10.74 -20.02
N LEU A 10 14.45 11.59 -20.83
CA LEU A 10 13.11 12.11 -20.53
C LEU A 10 11.98 11.05 -20.57
N ILE A 11 12.13 9.98 -21.37
CA ILE A 11 11.09 8.94 -21.51
C ILE A 11 11.18 7.87 -20.40
N ASN A 12 12.27 7.80 -19.63
CA ASN A 12 12.38 6.94 -18.46
C ASN A 12 12.15 7.68 -17.12
N GLU A 13 11.79 8.97 -17.18
CA GLU A 13 11.59 9.86 -16.03
C GLU A 13 10.11 10.27 -15.86
N VAL A 14 9.17 9.59 -16.52
CA VAL A 14 7.74 9.78 -16.24
C VAL A 14 7.35 8.83 -15.11
N GLY A 15 7.41 9.36 -13.89
CA GLY A 15 6.84 8.68 -12.72
C GLY A 15 7.64 8.84 -11.44
N CYS A 16 8.20 10.01 -11.14
CA CYS A 16 8.60 10.43 -9.78
C CYS A 16 9.21 11.82 -9.84
N ASP A 17 8.47 12.87 -9.52
CA ASP A 17 9.04 14.19 -9.20
C ASP A 17 8.01 15.01 -8.42
N PHE A 18 8.43 15.73 -7.39
CA PHE A 18 7.62 16.43 -6.37
C PHE A 18 7.42 15.71 -5.03
N VAL A 19 8.39 14.89 -4.61
CA VAL A 19 8.99 15.19 -3.30
C VAL A 19 10.18 16.07 -3.65
N GLN A 20 10.15 17.33 -3.21
CA GLN A 20 11.19 18.30 -3.51
C GLN A 20 12.54 17.70 -3.13
N GLN A 21 13.46 17.50 -4.08
CA GLN A 21 14.81 17.07 -3.74
C GLN A 21 15.42 18.14 -2.85
N LEU A 22 15.62 17.79 -1.58
CA LEU A 22 16.20 18.70 -0.61
C LEU A 22 17.71 18.78 -0.84
N PRO A 23 18.34 19.94 -0.61
CA PRO A 23 19.77 20.15 -0.89
C PRO A 23 20.69 19.49 0.16
N TYR A 24 20.15 18.69 1.07
CA TYR A 24 20.83 18.00 2.16
C TYR A 24 20.36 16.54 2.25
N PRO A 25 21.16 15.66 2.89
CA PRO A 25 20.78 14.25 3.06
C PRO A 25 19.44 14.13 3.80
N HIS A 26 18.52 13.38 3.22
CA HIS A 26 17.18 13.14 3.78
C HIS A 26 16.72 11.73 3.43
N VAL A 27 15.58 11.32 4.01
CA VAL A 27 14.91 10.09 3.62
C VAL A 27 13.85 10.41 2.56
N GLU A 28 14.08 9.95 1.33
CA GLU A 28 13.10 10.03 0.25
C GLU A 28 12.01 8.95 0.44
N LEU A 29 10.76 9.35 0.58
CA LEU A 29 9.64 8.41 0.55
C LEU A 29 9.22 8.14 -0.90
N PHE A 30 9.40 6.90 -1.34
CA PHE A 30 8.91 6.45 -2.64
C PHE A 30 7.53 5.81 -2.51
N PHE A 31 6.57 6.29 -3.30
CA PHE A 31 5.24 5.71 -3.43
C PHE A 31 4.71 5.90 -4.84
N TRP A 32 3.84 5.00 -5.29
CA TRP A 32 3.27 5.07 -6.63
C TRP A 32 2.16 6.13 -6.70
N ARG A 33 2.04 6.79 -7.87
CA ARG A 33 0.95 7.70 -8.18
C ARG A 33 0.64 7.63 -9.68
N PRO A 34 -0.62 7.87 -10.09
CA PRO A 34 -0.99 8.03 -11.49
C PRO A 34 -0.20 9.14 -12.20
N ASP A 35 0.16 8.92 -13.47
CA ASP A 35 0.93 9.89 -14.28
C ASP A 35 0.11 11.13 -14.67
N ASP A 36 -1.22 11.02 -14.68
CA ASP A 36 -2.15 12.11 -15.00
C ASP A 36 -2.38 13.08 -13.83
N GLY A 37 -1.66 12.90 -12.72
CA GLY A 37 -1.77 13.72 -11.52
C GLY A 37 -2.99 13.44 -10.66
N THR A 38 -3.84 12.47 -11.04
CA THR A 38 -4.92 12.01 -10.17
C THR A 38 -4.35 11.32 -8.92
N ILE A 39 -5.11 11.34 -7.82
CA ILE A 39 -4.67 10.77 -6.55
C ILE A 39 -5.36 9.42 -6.38
N ASN A 40 -4.60 8.32 -6.37
CA ASN A 40 -5.08 7.07 -5.79
C ASN A 40 -5.01 7.20 -4.27
N PHE A 41 -6.17 7.11 -3.61
CA PHE A 41 -6.28 7.35 -2.18
C PHE A 41 -5.40 6.38 -1.36
N GLY A 42 -5.31 5.12 -1.81
CA GLY A 42 -4.61 4.05 -1.10
C GLY A 42 -3.10 4.20 -1.19
N ASP A 43 -2.56 4.44 -2.39
CA ASP A 43 -1.12 4.68 -2.54
C ASP A 43 -0.67 5.99 -1.86
N TYR A 44 -1.54 7.01 -1.85
CA TYR A 44 -1.30 8.26 -1.12
C TYR A 44 -1.26 8.07 0.41
N LEU A 45 -1.80 6.97 0.96
CA LEU A 45 -1.67 6.66 2.38
C LEU A 45 -0.21 6.43 2.79
N SER A 46 0.68 6.06 1.87
CA SER A 46 2.12 5.96 2.12
C SER A 46 2.66 7.24 2.75
N LEU A 47 2.39 8.38 2.13
CA LEU A 47 2.80 9.70 2.62
C LEU A 47 2.14 10.04 3.95
N VAL A 48 0.81 9.87 4.03
CA VAL A 48 0.02 10.23 5.21
C VAL A 48 0.46 9.49 6.46
N ILE A 49 0.75 8.18 6.33
CA ILE A 49 1.12 7.32 7.47
C ILE A 49 2.55 7.58 7.91
N VAL A 50 3.49 7.68 6.97
CA VAL A 50 4.89 7.97 7.29
C VAL A 50 5.00 9.34 7.96
N GLU A 51 4.35 10.38 7.43
CA GLU A 51 4.34 11.70 8.08
C GLU A 51 3.75 11.65 9.49
N GLN A 52 2.69 10.86 9.72
CA GLN A 52 2.09 10.75 11.04
C GLN A 52 3.00 10.02 12.04
N CYS A 53 3.68 8.94 11.63
CA CYS A 53 4.69 8.25 12.43
C CYS A 53 5.86 9.19 12.81
N LEU A 54 6.33 10.00 11.84
CA LEU A 54 7.39 10.98 12.07
C LEU A 54 6.95 12.07 13.04
N ARG A 55 5.75 12.64 12.85
CA ARG A 55 5.19 13.66 13.76
C ARG A 55 5.08 13.17 15.19
N GLN A 56 4.66 11.93 15.42
CA GLN A 56 4.60 11.33 16.74
C GLN A 56 5.99 11.19 17.40
N SER A 57 7.04 11.18 16.59
CA SER A 57 8.44 11.10 17.03
C SER A 57 9.15 12.46 17.01
N GLY A 58 8.45 13.55 16.69
CA GLY A 58 9.03 14.90 16.63
C GLY A 58 9.84 15.19 15.35
N HIS A 59 9.62 14.44 14.28
CA HIS A 59 10.34 14.55 13.01
C HIS A 59 9.44 14.90 11.82
N THR A 60 10.05 15.31 10.72
CA THR A 60 9.39 15.49 9.43
C THR A 60 10.19 14.85 8.28
N LEU A 61 9.55 14.66 7.12
CA LEU A 61 10.28 14.26 5.89
C LEU A 61 11.28 15.32 5.42
N ALA A 62 11.19 16.56 5.92
CA ALA A 62 12.09 17.66 5.58
C ALA A 62 13.31 17.77 6.51
N ASP A 63 13.40 16.94 7.54
CA ASP A 63 14.56 16.96 8.44
C ASP A 63 15.80 16.45 7.71
N GLU A 64 16.94 17.12 7.94
CA GLU A 64 18.25 16.60 7.53
C GLU A 64 18.61 15.35 8.35
N THR A 65 19.25 14.39 7.68
CA THR A 65 19.63 13.09 8.25
C THR A 65 21.13 12.84 8.07
N SER A 66 21.67 11.81 8.72
CA SER A 66 23.10 11.46 8.61
C SER A 66 23.52 11.02 7.20
N ARG A 67 22.58 10.49 6.41
CA ARG A 67 22.81 9.93 5.08
C ARG A 67 21.54 9.98 4.23
N GLN A 68 21.71 10.05 2.91
CA GLN A 68 20.59 9.87 2.00
C GLN A 68 20.05 8.45 2.10
N ALA A 69 18.74 8.32 2.21
CA ALA A 69 18.06 7.03 2.13
C ALA A 69 16.80 7.16 1.26
N ARG A 70 16.29 6.02 0.79
CA ARG A 70 14.99 5.94 0.13
C ARG A 70 14.19 4.82 0.75
N MET A 71 12.92 5.07 1.03
CA MET A 71 12.06 4.13 1.74
C MET A 71 10.75 3.85 1.01
N PHE A 72 10.21 2.67 1.25
CA PHE A 72 8.94 2.17 0.72
C PHE A 72 8.06 1.75 1.88
N ALA A 73 6.88 2.36 2.01
CA ALA A 73 5.94 2.05 3.08
C ALA A 73 4.74 1.26 2.56
N ILE A 74 3.96 1.83 1.64
CA ILE A 74 2.72 1.24 1.15
C ILE A 74 2.81 0.96 -0.36
N GLY A 75 2.15 -0.11 -0.78
CA GLY A 75 1.91 -0.41 -2.19
C GLY A 75 2.55 -1.71 -2.68
N SER A 76 2.11 -2.13 -3.87
CA SER A 76 2.63 -3.30 -4.58
C SER A 76 3.72 -2.90 -5.57
N ILE A 77 4.82 -2.35 -5.06
CA ILE A 77 5.75 -1.51 -5.82
C ILE A 77 7.23 -1.93 -5.69
N LEU A 78 7.50 -3.11 -5.11
CA LEU A 78 8.87 -3.58 -4.88
C LEU A 78 9.69 -3.82 -6.17
N HIS A 79 9.06 -3.92 -7.34
CA HIS A 79 9.78 -3.97 -8.62
C HIS A 79 10.53 -2.66 -8.96
N TYR A 80 10.21 -1.55 -8.27
CA TYR A 80 10.95 -0.28 -8.35
C TYR A 80 12.09 -0.14 -7.34
N ALA A 81 12.31 -1.16 -6.49
CA ALA A 81 13.38 -1.14 -5.51
C ALA A 81 14.76 -1.14 -6.17
N ARG A 82 15.72 -0.55 -5.46
CA ARG A 82 17.14 -0.40 -5.75
C ARG A 82 17.94 -0.85 -4.54
N ASP A 83 19.24 -1.05 -4.71
CA ASP A 83 20.11 -1.42 -3.60
C ASP A 83 20.02 -0.42 -2.44
N ALA A 84 20.03 -0.97 -1.22
CA ALA A 84 19.93 -0.23 0.04
C ALA A 84 18.61 0.54 0.28
N ASP A 85 17.58 0.37 -0.56
CA ASP A 85 16.25 0.88 -0.25
C ASP A 85 15.71 0.22 1.06
N VAL A 86 15.02 1.01 1.86
CA VAL A 86 14.41 0.59 3.13
C VAL A 86 12.96 0.20 2.92
N ILE A 87 12.57 -1.01 3.32
CA ILE A 87 11.21 -1.55 3.10
C ILE A 87 10.47 -1.69 4.43
N TRP A 88 9.30 -1.04 4.53
CA TRP A 88 8.40 -1.14 5.68
C TRP A 88 6.95 -1.34 5.22
N GLY A 89 6.61 -2.58 4.84
CA GLY A 89 5.23 -3.01 4.61
C GLY A 89 4.79 -3.06 3.13
N SER A 90 5.60 -2.56 2.20
CA SER A 90 5.36 -2.73 0.77
C SER A 90 5.49 -4.21 0.33
N GLY A 91 4.87 -4.54 -0.80
CA GLY A 91 4.81 -5.90 -1.32
C GLY A 91 5.07 -6.02 -2.82
N ILE A 92 5.19 -7.27 -3.28
CA ILE A 92 5.24 -7.61 -4.71
C ILE A 92 3.84 -7.53 -5.32
N ASN A 93 3.73 -7.13 -6.59
CA ASN A 93 2.45 -7.04 -7.28
C ASN A 93 1.98 -8.42 -7.78
N GLY A 94 2.89 -9.16 -8.40
CA GLY A 94 2.64 -10.49 -8.95
C GLY A 94 2.05 -10.50 -10.35
N ARG A 95 1.90 -9.34 -11.00
CA ARG A 95 1.62 -9.27 -12.45
C ARG A 95 2.87 -9.66 -13.24
N PRO A 96 2.75 -10.13 -14.49
CA PRO A 96 3.91 -10.46 -15.32
C PRO A 96 4.92 -9.29 -15.38
N GLY A 97 6.17 -9.55 -14.99
CA GLY A 97 7.23 -8.52 -14.94
C GLY A 97 7.21 -7.64 -13.68
N GLN A 98 6.28 -7.88 -12.76
CA GLN A 98 6.17 -7.27 -11.43
C GLN A 98 6.02 -8.34 -10.33
N ASP A 99 6.45 -9.57 -10.63
CA ASP A 99 6.41 -10.76 -9.79
C ASP A 99 7.72 -11.00 -9.02
N ASP A 100 8.73 -10.16 -9.25
CA ASP A 100 10.04 -10.21 -8.59
C ASP A 100 10.66 -8.80 -8.49
N LEU A 101 11.76 -8.68 -7.74
CA LEU A 101 12.62 -7.50 -7.73
C LEU A 101 13.32 -7.30 -9.07
N ASN A 102 13.73 -6.06 -9.34
CA ASN A 102 14.73 -5.79 -10.37
C ASN A 102 15.96 -6.69 -10.16
N ARG A 103 16.43 -7.34 -11.24
CA ARG A 103 17.55 -8.30 -11.20
C ARG A 103 18.86 -7.71 -10.67
N ARG A 104 19.00 -6.39 -10.67
CA ARG A 104 20.20 -5.69 -10.17
C ARG A 104 20.23 -5.54 -8.66
N VAL A 105 19.08 -5.68 -7.99
CA VAL A 105 19.00 -5.53 -6.53
C VAL A 105 19.63 -6.75 -5.86
N GLN A 106 20.63 -6.49 -5.05
CA GLN A 106 21.37 -7.45 -4.23
C GLN A 106 21.19 -7.19 -2.73
N THR A 107 20.83 -5.96 -2.36
CA THR A 107 20.74 -5.54 -0.95
C THR A 107 19.49 -4.71 -0.70
N LEU A 108 18.81 -4.95 0.42
CA LEU A 108 17.70 -4.14 0.92
C LEU A 108 17.79 -4.09 2.44
N ASP A 109 17.31 -2.99 3.03
CA ASP A 109 17.08 -2.89 4.47
C ASP A 109 15.59 -3.18 4.74
N VAL A 110 15.27 -4.45 5.03
CA VAL A 110 13.87 -4.89 5.16
C VAL A 110 13.44 -4.88 6.63
N ARG A 111 12.52 -3.98 6.97
CA ARG A 111 11.94 -3.85 8.32
C ARG A 111 10.63 -4.61 8.47
N ALA A 112 9.83 -4.59 7.43
CA ALA A 112 8.59 -5.36 7.30
C ALA A 112 8.22 -5.48 5.83
N VAL A 113 7.45 -6.50 5.47
CA VAL A 113 6.84 -6.64 4.14
C VAL A 113 5.35 -6.89 4.28
N ARG A 114 4.57 -6.72 3.22
CA ARG A 114 3.11 -6.90 3.33
C ARG A 114 2.71 -8.28 3.85
N GLY A 115 3.40 -9.34 3.42
CA GLY A 115 3.11 -10.70 3.83
C GLY A 115 4.17 -11.74 3.43
N PRO A 116 3.90 -13.02 3.75
CA PRO A 116 4.88 -14.09 3.63
C PRO A 116 5.21 -14.46 2.18
N ARG A 117 4.34 -14.17 1.20
CA ARG A 117 4.66 -14.44 -0.21
C ARG A 117 5.70 -13.46 -0.72
N THR A 118 5.57 -12.19 -0.36
CA THR A 118 6.61 -11.20 -0.63
C THR A 118 7.91 -11.59 0.08
N GLN A 119 7.84 -11.97 1.35
CA GLN A 119 9.01 -12.45 2.10
C GLN A 119 9.73 -13.61 1.40
N GLU A 120 8.98 -14.60 0.92
CA GLU A 120 9.53 -15.76 0.22
C GLU A 120 10.27 -15.36 -1.06
N VAL A 121 9.70 -14.45 -1.87
CA VAL A 121 10.37 -13.92 -3.07
C VAL A 121 11.71 -13.27 -2.70
N LEU A 122 11.73 -12.44 -1.66
CA LEU A 122 12.95 -11.75 -1.20
C LEU A 122 13.99 -12.73 -0.62
N ARG A 123 13.57 -13.70 0.19
CA ARG A 123 14.46 -14.72 0.77
C ARG A 123 15.10 -15.59 -0.30
N ARG A 124 14.37 -15.93 -1.38
CA ARG A 124 14.94 -16.64 -2.55
C ARG A 124 16.02 -15.84 -3.28
N ARG A 125 16.01 -14.51 -3.18
CA ARG A 125 17.09 -13.63 -3.66
C ARG A 125 18.28 -13.54 -2.69
N GLY A 126 18.25 -14.26 -1.56
CA GLY A 126 19.28 -14.23 -0.53
C GLY A 126 19.20 -13.03 0.42
N LEU A 127 18.09 -12.27 0.40
CA LEU A 127 17.89 -11.12 1.27
C LEU A 127 17.43 -11.56 2.66
N SER A 128 17.93 -10.88 3.69
CA SER A 128 17.43 -11.03 5.06
C SER A 128 16.08 -10.32 5.19
N VAL A 129 15.07 -11.05 5.67
CA VAL A 129 13.71 -10.51 5.84
C VAL A 129 13.14 -10.98 7.17
N PRO A 130 12.76 -10.07 8.09
CA PRO A 130 12.17 -10.43 9.37
C PRO A 130 10.74 -10.97 9.20
N ASP A 131 10.25 -11.69 10.20
CA ASP A 131 8.86 -12.15 10.28
C ASP A 131 7.94 -11.04 10.83
N VAL A 132 8.00 -9.88 10.18
CA VAL A 132 7.12 -8.72 10.47
C VAL A 132 6.32 -8.43 9.21
N PHE A 133 5.00 -8.58 9.33
CA PHE A 133 4.08 -8.46 8.21
C PHE A 133 3.07 -7.33 8.38
N GLY A 134 2.52 -6.89 7.25
CA GLY A 134 1.34 -6.05 7.17
C GLY A 134 1.54 -4.81 6.30
N ASP A 135 0.42 -4.36 5.74
CA ASP A 135 0.32 -3.07 5.08
C ASP A 135 0.19 -1.97 6.14
N PRO A 136 1.00 -0.89 6.13
CA PRO A 136 0.91 0.19 7.11
C PRO A 136 -0.45 0.86 7.19
N ALA A 137 -1.31 0.76 6.18
CA ALA A 137 -2.70 1.26 6.26
C ALA A 137 -3.54 0.52 7.32
N LEU A 138 -3.12 -0.65 7.80
CA LEU A 138 -3.70 -1.30 8.99
C LEU A 138 -3.53 -0.47 10.26
N LEU A 139 -2.54 0.43 10.32
CA LEU A 139 -2.25 1.27 11.49
C LEU A 139 -3.10 2.55 11.55
N LEU A 140 -3.99 2.77 10.58
CA LEU A 140 -4.82 3.98 10.51
C LEU A 140 -5.59 4.29 11.81
N PRO A 141 -6.28 3.35 12.47
CA PRO A 141 -6.98 3.62 13.72
C PRO A 141 -6.05 4.04 14.87
N GLN A 142 -4.84 3.47 14.94
CA GLN A 142 -3.84 3.76 15.97
C GLN A 142 -3.15 5.11 15.72
N LEU A 143 -2.92 5.46 14.46
CA LEU A 143 -2.27 6.70 14.05
C LEU A 143 -3.20 7.91 14.07
N PHE A 144 -4.51 7.71 13.85
CA PHE A 144 -5.53 8.74 13.82
C PHE A 144 -6.68 8.45 14.79
N PRO A 145 -6.41 8.30 16.10
CA PRO A 145 -7.42 7.92 17.08
C PRO A 145 -8.56 8.94 17.10
N GLY A 146 -9.80 8.46 16.97
CA GLY A 146 -11.02 9.27 17.05
C GLY A 146 -11.29 10.19 15.84
N ARG A 147 -10.38 10.27 14.86
CA ARG A 147 -10.56 11.11 13.66
C ARG A 147 -11.68 10.59 12.76
N PHE A 148 -11.73 9.27 12.58
CA PHE A 148 -12.65 8.60 11.67
C PHE A 148 -13.63 7.74 12.47
N LYS A 149 -14.92 7.87 12.18
CA LYS A 149 -16.00 7.18 12.91
C LYS A 149 -16.86 6.38 11.94
N ARG A 150 -17.21 5.14 12.31
CA ARG A 150 -18.16 4.32 11.55
C ARG A 150 -19.53 4.98 11.54
N ARG A 151 -20.11 5.13 10.35
CA ARG A 151 -21.44 5.74 10.16
C ARG A 151 -22.52 4.71 9.87
N ARG A 152 -22.18 3.58 9.25
CA ARG A 152 -23.09 2.44 8.99
C ARG A 152 -24.38 2.85 8.24
N THR A 153 -24.26 3.79 7.30
CA THR A 153 -25.37 4.32 6.52
C THR A 153 -25.67 3.49 5.26
N ARG A 154 -24.80 2.54 4.91
CA ARG A 154 -24.87 1.76 3.67
C ARG A 154 -24.69 0.27 3.99
N PRO A 155 -25.62 -0.61 3.58
CA PRO A 155 -25.49 -2.04 3.85
C PRO A 155 -24.21 -2.66 3.27
N TRP A 156 -23.81 -2.21 2.08
CA TRP A 156 -22.56 -2.61 1.45
C TRP A 156 -22.06 -1.52 0.51
N ILE A 157 -20.76 -1.56 0.19
CA ILE A 157 -20.16 -0.79 -0.88
C ILE A 157 -19.21 -1.65 -1.72
N PHE A 158 -18.85 -1.14 -2.90
CA PHE A 158 -17.78 -1.68 -3.72
C PHE A 158 -16.66 -0.66 -3.94
N VAL A 159 -15.40 -1.07 -3.73
CA VAL A 159 -14.20 -0.25 -4.01
C VAL A 159 -13.41 -0.87 -5.18
N PRO A 160 -13.48 -0.31 -6.40
CA PRO A 160 -12.78 -0.85 -7.55
C PRO A 160 -11.27 -0.58 -7.48
N ASN A 161 -10.49 -1.50 -8.03
CA ASN A 161 -9.14 -1.21 -8.50
C ASN A 161 -9.18 -0.18 -9.63
N LEU A 162 -8.10 0.59 -9.83
CA LEU A 162 -7.99 1.52 -10.96
C LEU A 162 -8.22 0.83 -12.31
N HIS A 163 -7.75 -0.41 -12.47
CA HIS A 163 -7.92 -1.18 -13.71
C HIS A 163 -9.36 -1.61 -13.96
N ASP A 164 -10.18 -1.72 -12.90
CA ASP A 164 -11.56 -2.19 -12.97
C ASP A 164 -12.59 -1.04 -13.02
N ILE A 165 -12.16 0.23 -12.85
CA ILE A 165 -13.08 1.39 -12.81
C ILE A 165 -14.03 1.42 -14.01
N ARG A 166 -13.55 1.02 -15.20
CA ARG A 166 -14.34 1.03 -16.45
C ARG A 166 -15.31 -0.14 -16.56
N MET A 167 -15.15 -1.18 -15.75
CA MET A 167 -16.00 -2.37 -15.75
C MET A 167 -17.20 -2.25 -14.82
N ILE A 168 -17.27 -1.16 -14.04
CA ILE A 168 -18.24 -0.97 -12.97
C ILE A 168 -19.28 0.07 -13.36
N ASP A 169 -20.54 -0.24 -13.10
CA ASP A 169 -21.61 0.74 -13.13
C ASP A 169 -21.61 1.61 -11.86
N HIS A 170 -21.13 2.84 -12.02
CA HIS A 170 -21.09 3.86 -10.96
C HIS A 170 -22.50 4.42 -10.64
N ALA A 171 -23.50 4.18 -11.49
CA ALA A 171 -24.87 4.66 -11.26
C ALA A 171 -25.57 3.91 -10.12
N SER A 172 -25.09 2.72 -9.75
CA SER A 172 -25.63 1.88 -8.67
C SER A 172 -25.56 2.52 -7.28
N GLY A 173 -24.89 3.67 -7.12
CA GLY A 173 -24.75 4.42 -5.86
C GLY A 173 -23.88 3.70 -4.82
N ASN A 174 -23.59 2.41 -5.00
CA ASN A 174 -22.85 1.55 -4.08
C ASN A 174 -21.33 1.58 -4.26
N VAL A 175 -20.82 2.38 -5.21
CA VAL A 175 -19.40 2.41 -5.56
C VAL A 175 -18.68 3.57 -4.87
N VAL A 176 -17.53 3.28 -4.27
CA VAL A 176 -16.60 4.30 -3.75
C VAL A 176 -15.36 4.29 -4.62
N SER A 177 -15.17 5.37 -5.39
CA SER A 177 -14.00 5.52 -6.27
C SER A 177 -12.69 5.47 -5.47
N PRO A 178 -11.65 4.76 -5.95
CA PRO A 178 -10.32 4.80 -5.35
C PRO A 178 -9.58 6.12 -5.66
N LEU A 179 -10.15 6.99 -6.51
CA LEU A 179 -9.54 8.27 -6.86
C LEU A 179 -10.06 9.38 -5.96
N GLY A 180 -9.17 10.24 -5.47
CA GLY A 180 -9.50 11.42 -4.67
C GLY A 180 -8.80 11.46 -3.31
N SER A 181 -9.18 12.44 -2.49
CA SER A 181 -8.56 12.66 -1.17
C SER A 181 -8.74 11.48 -0.24
N TRP A 182 -7.63 11.00 0.34
CA TRP A 182 -7.58 9.85 1.24
C TRP A 182 -8.62 9.89 2.37
N ASN A 183 -8.79 11.03 3.04
CA ASN A 183 -9.69 11.16 4.18
C ASN A 183 -11.17 10.99 3.78
N ARG A 184 -11.59 11.56 2.65
CA ARG A 184 -12.97 11.41 2.16
C ARG A 184 -13.26 10.00 1.66
N ARG A 185 -12.26 9.29 1.12
CA ARG A 185 -12.41 7.88 0.72
C ARG A 185 -12.51 6.96 1.92
N ILE A 186 -11.71 7.19 2.96
CA ILE A 186 -11.87 6.51 4.25
C ILE A 186 -13.26 6.76 4.83
N GLU A 187 -13.72 8.02 4.91
CA GLU A 187 -15.07 8.35 5.39
C GLU A 187 -16.17 7.62 4.62
N ALA A 188 -16.07 7.54 3.29
CA ALA A 188 -17.03 6.82 2.46
C ALA A 188 -16.97 5.29 2.67
N ILE A 189 -15.78 4.72 2.93
CA ILE A 189 -15.62 3.31 3.30
C ILE A 189 -16.30 3.01 4.64
N LEU A 190 -16.16 3.91 5.61
CA LEU A 190 -16.73 3.80 6.95
C LEU A 190 -18.26 3.92 7.02
N GLU A 191 -18.90 4.31 5.92
CA GLU A 191 -20.35 4.28 5.77
C GLU A 191 -20.89 2.86 5.61
N ALA A 192 -20.04 1.90 5.22
CA ALA A 192 -20.43 0.54 4.89
C ALA A 192 -20.53 -0.40 6.11
N ASP A 193 -21.44 -1.37 6.03
CA ASP A 193 -21.48 -2.55 6.88
C ASP A 193 -20.76 -3.77 6.29
N LEU A 194 -20.57 -3.78 4.97
CA LEU A 194 -19.76 -4.76 4.22
C LEU A 194 -19.01 -4.04 3.10
N VAL A 195 -17.72 -4.32 2.95
CA VAL A 195 -16.90 -3.79 1.86
C VAL A 195 -16.51 -4.90 0.91
N LEU A 196 -17.03 -4.84 -0.31
CA LEU A 196 -16.50 -5.62 -1.42
C LEU A 196 -15.46 -4.78 -2.13
N ALA A 197 -14.35 -5.37 -2.56
CA ALA A 197 -13.34 -4.59 -3.27
C ALA A 197 -12.55 -5.44 -4.25
N SER A 198 -12.24 -4.85 -5.41
CA SER A 198 -11.10 -5.27 -6.22
C SER A 198 -9.88 -4.37 -5.97
N SER A 199 -10.00 -3.32 -5.17
CA SER A 199 -8.88 -2.56 -4.63
C SER A 199 -8.35 -3.19 -3.34
N LEU A 200 -7.04 -3.50 -3.30
CA LEU A 200 -6.41 -4.01 -2.08
C LEU A 200 -6.54 -3.00 -0.91
N HIS A 201 -6.28 -1.71 -1.13
CA HIS A 201 -6.44 -0.70 -0.07
C HIS A 201 -7.90 -0.51 0.36
N GLY A 202 -8.87 -0.83 -0.50
CA GLY A 202 -10.28 -0.93 -0.10
C GLY A 202 -10.49 -1.99 0.99
N LEU A 203 -9.85 -3.15 0.85
CA LEU A 203 -9.87 -4.23 1.85
C LEU A 203 -9.12 -3.82 3.12
N VAL A 204 -7.86 -3.37 2.97
CA VAL A 204 -6.99 -3.02 4.10
C VAL A 204 -7.64 -1.96 5.00
N VAL A 205 -8.17 -0.89 4.40
CA VAL A 205 -8.82 0.19 5.16
C VAL A 205 -10.10 -0.31 5.83
N ALA A 206 -10.95 -1.06 5.13
CA ALA A 206 -12.17 -1.60 5.72
C ALA A 206 -11.86 -2.45 6.96
N GLU A 207 -10.91 -3.38 6.83
CA GLU A 207 -10.56 -4.32 7.90
C GLU A 207 -9.81 -3.64 9.05
N ALA A 208 -8.99 -2.63 8.79
CA ALA A 208 -8.37 -1.80 9.83
C ALA A 208 -9.44 -1.19 10.77
N TYR A 209 -10.59 -0.79 10.23
CA TYR A 209 -11.70 -0.26 11.01
C TYR A 209 -12.73 -1.33 11.45
N GLY A 210 -12.39 -2.62 11.32
CA GLY A 210 -13.24 -3.73 11.74
C GLY A 210 -14.50 -3.91 10.89
N ILE A 211 -14.50 -3.40 9.65
CA ILE A 211 -15.59 -3.63 8.71
C ILE A 211 -15.33 -4.95 7.98
N PRO A 212 -16.29 -5.90 7.97
CA PRO A 212 -16.19 -7.09 7.15
C PRO A 212 -15.87 -6.72 5.69
N ALA A 213 -14.84 -7.32 5.12
CA ALA A 213 -14.43 -7.06 3.75
C ALA A 213 -14.11 -8.33 2.98
N ARG A 214 -14.34 -8.34 1.67
CA ARG A 214 -13.99 -9.47 0.80
C ARG A 214 -13.48 -9.01 -0.55
N TYR A 215 -12.43 -9.67 -1.00
CA TYR A 215 -11.90 -9.49 -2.35
C TYR A 215 -12.86 -10.06 -3.38
N VAL A 216 -13.19 -9.23 -4.39
CA VAL A 216 -13.96 -9.64 -5.56
C VAL A 216 -13.06 -9.57 -6.78
N ARG A 217 -12.79 -10.73 -7.38
CA ARG A 217 -12.01 -10.87 -8.59
C ARG A 217 -12.93 -10.72 -9.80
N LEU A 218 -12.98 -9.51 -10.35
CA LEU A 218 -13.84 -9.19 -11.51
C LEU A 218 -13.21 -9.55 -12.86
N SER A 219 -11.90 -9.74 -12.89
CA SER A 219 -11.16 -10.11 -14.10
C SER A 219 -9.90 -10.91 -13.76
N ASP A 220 -9.32 -11.55 -14.77
CA ASP A 220 -8.00 -12.16 -14.68
C ASP A 220 -6.85 -11.14 -14.73
N GLY A 221 -7.15 -9.85 -14.93
CA GLY A 221 -6.15 -8.80 -15.11
C GLY A 221 -5.35 -8.46 -13.85
N GLU A 222 -5.91 -8.70 -12.67
CA GLU A 222 -5.24 -8.50 -11.39
C GLU A 222 -4.63 -9.81 -10.87
N SER A 223 -3.35 -9.75 -10.48
CA SER A 223 -2.69 -10.89 -9.86
C SER A 223 -3.28 -11.16 -8.48
N GLU A 224 -3.67 -12.41 -8.24
CA GLU A 224 -4.09 -12.86 -6.92
C GLU A 224 -2.97 -12.73 -5.87
N PHE A 225 -1.71 -12.69 -6.30
CA PHE A 225 -0.54 -12.72 -5.44
C PHE A 225 -0.65 -11.70 -4.31
N LYS A 226 -0.91 -10.43 -4.62
CA LYS A 226 -0.93 -9.36 -3.61
C LYS A 226 -2.07 -9.49 -2.59
N TYR A 227 -3.20 -10.06 -3.00
CA TYR A 227 -4.34 -10.30 -2.11
C TYR A 227 -4.06 -11.48 -1.20
N ARG A 228 -3.54 -12.59 -1.74
CA ARG A 228 -3.13 -13.75 -0.94
C ARG A 228 -2.02 -13.37 0.04
N ASP A 229 -1.04 -12.61 -0.42
CA ASP A 229 0.06 -12.10 0.40
C ASP A 229 -0.46 -11.25 1.57
N TYR A 230 -1.44 -10.37 1.33
CA TYR A 230 -2.10 -9.61 2.39
C TYR A 230 -2.89 -10.49 3.38
N TYR A 231 -3.73 -11.41 2.89
CA TYR A 231 -4.50 -12.31 3.75
C TYR A 231 -3.57 -13.15 4.64
N GLU A 232 -2.53 -13.74 4.07
CA GLU A 232 -1.57 -14.56 4.80
C GLU A 232 -0.74 -13.71 5.78
N GLY A 233 -0.35 -12.49 5.39
CA GLY A 233 0.34 -11.52 6.27
C GLY A 233 -0.50 -11.05 7.46
N THR A 234 -1.82 -11.26 7.39
CA THR A 234 -2.78 -10.97 8.47
C THR A 234 -3.32 -12.24 9.14
N GLY A 235 -2.60 -13.36 9.00
CA GLY A 235 -2.85 -14.62 9.68
C GLY A 235 -3.98 -15.46 9.09
N ARG A 236 -4.38 -15.20 7.83
CA ARG A 236 -5.52 -15.83 7.18
C ARG A 236 -5.08 -16.60 5.95
N PHE A 237 -5.27 -17.91 5.99
CA PHE A 237 -4.92 -18.84 4.92
C PHE A 237 -6.18 -19.33 4.22
N ASP A 238 -6.04 -19.76 2.97
CA ASP A 238 -7.11 -20.37 2.16
C ASP A 238 -8.39 -19.52 2.05
N VAL A 239 -8.23 -18.20 2.05
CA VAL A 239 -9.36 -17.26 1.87
C VAL A 239 -9.93 -17.40 0.46
N GLU A 240 -11.20 -17.78 0.38
CA GLU A 240 -11.94 -17.83 -0.88
C GLU A 240 -12.25 -16.44 -1.41
N PHE A 241 -12.06 -16.25 -2.71
CA PHE A 241 -12.37 -15.01 -3.42
C PHE A 241 -13.74 -15.12 -4.08
N ALA A 242 -14.48 -14.01 -4.05
CA ALA A 242 -15.70 -13.93 -4.85
C ALA A 242 -15.34 -13.60 -6.31
N SER A 243 -16.09 -14.13 -7.27
CA SER A 243 -15.96 -13.85 -8.70
C SER A 243 -16.97 -12.82 -9.22
N SER A 244 -17.94 -12.44 -8.38
CA SER A 244 -18.93 -11.40 -8.68
C SER A 244 -19.33 -10.62 -7.43
N LEU A 245 -19.93 -9.44 -7.61
CA LEU A 245 -20.48 -8.67 -6.49
C LEU A 245 -21.61 -9.42 -5.81
N GLU A 246 -22.44 -10.13 -6.56
CA GLU A 246 -23.55 -10.93 -6.03
C GLU A 246 -23.02 -12.02 -5.08
N GLN A 247 -22.09 -12.84 -5.56
CA GLN A 247 -21.45 -13.88 -4.77
C GLN A 247 -20.73 -13.28 -3.55
N GLY A 248 -20.04 -12.14 -3.73
CA GLY A 248 -19.35 -11.45 -2.63
C GLY A 248 -20.30 -11.03 -1.50
N ARG A 249 -21.53 -10.60 -1.83
CA ARG A 249 -22.54 -10.28 -0.81
C ARG A 249 -23.05 -11.53 -0.09
N GLU A 250 -23.26 -12.62 -0.81
CA GLU A 250 -23.70 -13.91 -0.24
C GLU A 250 -22.64 -14.48 0.72
N MET A 251 -21.37 -14.38 0.34
CA MET A 251 -20.23 -14.84 1.16
C MET A 251 -19.92 -13.93 2.36
N GLY A 252 -20.39 -12.68 2.37
CA GLY A 252 -20.06 -11.68 3.40
C GLY A 252 -18.56 -11.35 3.45
N GLY A 253 -18.09 -10.87 4.60
CA GLY A 253 -16.65 -10.59 4.81
C GLY A 253 -15.81 -11.86 4.92
N ALA A 254 -14.52 -11.75 4.64
CA ALA A 254 -13.54 -12.78 4.95
C ALA A 254 -13.40 -12.97 6.47
N VAL A 255 -12.69 -14.03 6.86
CA VAL A 255 -12.37 -14.29 8.27
C VAL A 255 -11.71 -13.04 8.89
N PRO A 256 -12.08 -12.63 10.11
CA PRO A 256 -11.47 -11.48 10.78
C PRO A 256 -9.95 -11.59 10.90
N LEU A 257 -9.28 -10.43 10.96
CA LEU A 257 -7.83 -10.33 11.10
C LEU A 257 -7.33 -11.05 12.38
N ASN A 258 -6.29 -11.85 12.25
CA ASN A 258 -5.46 -12.29 13.38
C ASN A 258 -4.09 -11.61 13.25
N TYR A 259 -4.01 -10.37 13.71
CA TYR A 259 -2.93 -9.47 13.33
C TYR A 259 -2.38 -8.64 14.50
N ASN A 260 -1.05 -8.62 14.64
CA ASN A 260 -0.34 -7.86 15.65
C ASN A 260 0.15 -6.51 15.10
N HIS A 261 -0.66 -5.47 15.30
CA HIS A 261 -0.33 -4.09 14.91
C HIS A 261 0.95 -3.57 15.59
N ALA A 262 1.28 -4.05 16.80
CA ALA A 262 2.43 -3.55 17.55
C ALA A 262 3.75 -3.94 16.89
N ALA A 263 3.84 -5.13 16.30
CA ALA A 263 5.04 -5.57 15.59
C ALA A 263 5.34 -4.63 14.41
N LEU A 264 4.36 -4.37 13.55
CA LEU A 264 4.53 -3.46 12.40
C LEU A 264 4.79 -2.02 12.84
N MET A 265 4.11 -1.51 13.87
CA MET A 265 4.36 -0.18 14.40
C MET A 265 5.79 -0.05 14.95
N SER A 266 6.27 -1.07 15.69
CA SER A 266 7.60 -1.06 16.29
C SER A 266 8.74 -1.18 15.26
N SER A 267 8.44 -1.70 14.06
CA SER A 267 9.42 -1.83 12.98
C SER A 267 9.49 -0.58 12.09
N PHE A 268 8.75 0.49 12.38
CA PHE A 268 8.89 1.74 11.63
C PHE A 268 10.35 2.24 11.72
N PRO A 269 11.03 2.54 10.60
CA PRO A 269 12.47 2.85 10.55
C PRO A 269 12.81 4.27 11.08
N ILE A 270 12.38 4.59 12.30
CA ILE A 270 12.61 5.92 12.91
C ILE A 270 14.11 6.22 13.13
N ASP A 271 14.95 5.20 13.20
CA ASP A 271 16.40 5.32 13.29
C ASP A 271 17.01 6.16 12.15
N LEU A 272 16.41 6.13 10.95
CA LEU A 272 16.89 6.93 9.81
C LEU A 272 16.90 8.45 10.09
N TRP A 273 16.09 8.93 11.05
CA TRP A 273 16.03 10.33 11.46
C TRP A 273 16.77 10.62 12.78
N ARG A 274 17.13 9.60 13.56
CA ARG A 274 17.76 9.77 14.88
C ARG A 274 19.28 9.90 14.82
N GLU A 275 19.89 9.45 13.73
CA GLU A 275 21.34 9.48 13.53
C GLU A 275 21.91 10.88 13.26
N ALA A 276 21.07 11.90 13.05
CA ALA A 276 21.50 13.28 12.95
C ALA A 276 21.76 13.87 14.35
N ARG A 277 22.98 13.70 14.86
CA ARG A 277 23.50 14.48 16.00
C ARG A 277 24.98 14.79 15.83
#